data_AF-A0A924X899-F1
#
_entry.id   AF-A0A924X899-F1
#
_cell.length_a   1.000
_cell.length_b   1.000
_cell.length_c   1.000
_cell.angle_alpha   90.00
_cell.angle_beta   90.00
_cell.angle_gamma   90.00
#
_symmetry.space_group_name_H-M   'P 1'
#
loop_
_entity.id
_entity.type
_entity.pdbx_description
1 polymer ?
#
loop_
_entity_poly.entity_id
_entity_poly.type
_entity_poly.pdbx_seq_one_letter_code
_entity_poly.pdbx_strand_id
1 'polypeptide(L)'
;MNRRDEILAAAAEVFAQHGFRGSTTRRIADAAGVNEITIFRQFGSKEALLREAMQHMTESAGLAELPEIPSDPERELTEWSESFIQHLRLRSSIIRKTMGEIEERPEMSECASSVPIRASNELCKYLVALGRQGWTSEKFEPKTAAAMLMGAIFADAMGRDMMPDVYPQPRAKAAHMYTVLLLRAIGVQNGPRRMTNKQTKRTKQLSA
;
A
#
# COMPACT_ATOMS: atom_id res chain seq x y z
N MET A 1 -22.78 11.40 2.25
CA MET A 1 -22.15 10.57 3.31
C MET A 1 -23.26 9.85 4.02
N ASN A 2 -23.15 8.53 4.17
CA ASN A 2 -24.14 7.76 4.93
C ASN A 2 -23.74 7.74 6.42
N ARG A 3 -24.68 7.47 7.32
CA ARG A 3 -24.47 7.36 8.77
C ARG A 3 -23.35 6.39 9.14
N ARG A 4 -23.17 5.32 8.36
CA ARG A 4 -22.05 4.37 8.55
C ARG A 4 -20.70 5.07 8.36
N ASP A 5 -20.56 5.87 7.30
CA ASP A 5 -19.33 6.60 6.97
C ASP A 5 -18.98 7.63 8.05
N GLU A 6 -19.99 8.33 8.59
CA GLU A 6 -19.82 9.27 9.72
C GLU A 6 -19.24 8.56 10.95
N ILE A 7 -19.75 7.37 11.26
CA ILE A 7 -19.24 6.56 12.37
C ILE A 7 -17.80 6.11 12.09
N LEU A 8 -17.49 5.69 10.87
CA LEU A 8 -16.14 5.25 10.50
C LEU A 8 -15.13 6.39 10.58
N ALA A 9 -15.50 7.60 10.15
CA ALA A 9 -14.68 8.79 10.26
C ALA A 9 -14.45 9.17 11.74
N ALA A 10 -15.49 9.17 12.56
CA ALA A 10 -15.37 9.44 14.00
C ALA A 10 -14.52 8.37 14.71
N ALA A 11 -14.70 7.10 14.37
CA ALA A 11 -13.90 6.00 14.91
C ALA A 11 -12.42 6.17 14.58
N ALA A 12 -12.09 6.49 13.32
CA ALA A 12 -10.72 6.76 12.89
C ALA A 12 -10.05 7.87 13.72
N GLU A 13 -10.75 8.98 13.95
CA GLU A 13 -10.24 10.09 14.75
C GLU A 13 -9.98 9.66 16.21
N VAL A 14 -10.93 8.95 16.81
CA VAL A 14 -10.81 8.47 18.20
C VAL A 14 -9.64 7.47 18.32
N PHE A 15 -9.47 6.54 17.37
CA PHE A 15 -8.32 5.63 17.33
C PHE A 15 -7.01 6.36 17.14
N ALA A 16 -6.96 7.38 16.28
CA ALA A 16 -5.77 8.20 16.06
C ALA A 16 -5.37 8.95 17.35
N GLN A 17 -6.35 9.42 18.13
CA GLN A 17 -6.09 10.17 19.36
C GLN A 17 -5.77 9.27 20.55
N HIS A 18 -6.39 8.10 20.67
CA HIS A 18 -6.37 7.31 21.92
C HIS A 18 -5.79 5.90 21.79
N GLY A 19 -5.43 5.47 20.58
CA GLY A 19 -5.00 4.09 20.34
C GLY A 19 -6.15 3.10 20.48
N PHE A 20 -5.89 1.81 20.34
CA PHE A 20 -6.96 0.83 20.40
C PHE A 20 -7.48 0.68 21.83
N ARG A 21 -6.60 0.62 22.84
CA ARG A 21 -6.98 0.55 24.25
C ARG A 21 -7.84 1.72 24.72
N GLY A 22 -7.43 2.95 24.40
CA GLY A 22 -8.11 4.16 24.86
C GLY A 22 -9.43 4.45 24.14
N SER A 23 -9.67 3.85 22.99
CA SER A 23 -10.88 4.08 22.17
C SER A 23 -12.02 3.15 22.59
N THR A 24 -12.86 3.57 23.53
CA THR A 24 -14.05 2.79 23.90
C THR A 24 -15.16 2.99 22.86
N THR A 25 -16.02 1.98 22.68
CA THR A 25 -17.22 2.08 21.81
C THR A 25 -18.12 3.24 22.21
N ARG A 26 -18.25 3.51 23.51
CA ARG A 26 -18.91 4.71 24.05
C ARG A 26 -18.30 6.00 23.55
N ARG A 27 -16.97 6.16 23.63
CA ARG A 27 -16.29 7.37 23.15
C ARG A 27 -16.50 7.59 21.65
N ILE A 28 -16.47 6.51 20.88
CA ILE A 28 -16.73 6.56 19.43
C ILE A 28 -18.19 6.95 19.17
N ALA A 29 -19.13 6.40 19.92
CA ALA A 29 -20.55 6.73 19.81
C ALA A 29 -20.81 8.22 20.14
N ASP A 30 -20.20 8.71 21.22
CA ASP A 30 -20.24 10.12 21.61
C ASP A 30 -19.68 11.02 20.50
N ALA A 31 -18.52 10.66 19.93
CA ALA A 31 -17.89 11.40 18.83
C ALA A 31 -18.72 11.38 17.53
N ALA A 32 -19.41 10.27 17.24
CA ALA A 32 -20.27 10.12 16.06
C ALA A 32 -21.70 10.67 16.26
N GLY A 33 -22.07 11.07 17.48
CA GLY A 33 -23.43 11.51 17.80
C GLY A 33 -24.48 10.39 17.62
N VAL A 34 -24.13 9.17 18.03
CA VAL A 34 -25.01 7.98 17.97
C VAL A 34 -25.08 7.27 19.32
N ASN A 35 -26.04 6.35 19.47
CA ASN A 35 -26.10 5.47 20.64
C ASN A 35 -25.01 4.38 20.52
N GLU A 36 -24.38 4.02 21.64
CA GLU A 36 -23.36 2.96 21.67
C GLU A 36 -23.87 1.61 21.12
N ILE A 37 -25.15 1.28 21.35
CA ILE A 37 -25.79 0.07 20.79
C ILE A 37 -25.76 0.07 19.26
N THR A 38 -25.82 1.24 18.61
CA THR A 38 -25.72 1.38 17.15
C THR A 38 -24.36 0.90 16.64
N ILE A 39 -23.28 1.19 17.38
CA ILE A 39 -21.93 0.73 17.03
C ILE A 39 -21.86 -0.80 17.04
N PHE A 40 -22.32 -1.43 18.13
CA PHE A 40 -22.33 -2.89 18.25
C PHE A 40 -23.19 -3.55 17.17
N ARG A 41 -24.37 -3.00 16.86
CA ARG A 41 -25.24 -3.55 15.81
C ARG A 41 -24.64 -3.44 14.41
N GLN A 42 -23.89 -2.39 14.11
CA GLN A 42 -23.37 -2.14 12.76
C GLN A 42 -22.03 -2.81 12.47
N PHE A 43 -21.19 -2.98 13.48
CA PHE A 43 -19.80 -3.42 13.31
C PHE A 43 -19.46 -4.69 14.10
N GLY A 44 -20.28 -5.08 15.07
CA GLY A 44 -20.10 -6.30 15.86
C GLY A 44 -19.02 -6.18 16.94
N SER A 45 -17.79 -5.81 16.56
CA SER A 45 -16.66 -5.65 17.48
C SER A 45 -15.86 -4.38 17.22
N LYS A 46 -15.03 -4.00 18.21
CA LYS A 46 -14.15 -2.83 18.08
C LYS A 46 -13.02 -3.08 17.07
N GLU A 47 -12.54 -4.32 16.97
CA GLU A 47 -11.56 -4.77 15.99
C GLU A 47 -12.09 -4.65 14.56
N ALA A 48 -13.33 -5.09 14.32
CA ALA A 48 -14.00 -4.95 13.05
C ALA A 48 -14.19 -3.46 12.70
N LEU A 49 -14.63 -2.65 13.67
CA LEU A 49 -14.74 -1.20 13.49
C LEU A 49 -13.41 -0.53 13.14
N LEU A 50 -12.30 -0.89 13.80
CA LEU A 50 -10.97 -0.37 13.46
C LEU A 50 -10.57 -0.73 12.03
N ARG A 51 -10.76 -2.00 11.64
CA ARG A 51 -10.42 -2.50 10.30
C ARG A 51 -11.21 -1.73 9.23
N GLU A 52 -12.52 -1.59 9.44
CA GLU A 52 -13.39 -0.87 8.52
C GLU A 52 -13.07 0.64 8.47
N ALA A 53 -12.74 1.26 9.62
CA ALA A 53 -12.36 2.67 9.65
C ALA A 53 -11.07 2.92 8.84
N MET A 54 -10.06 2.05 9.01
CA MET A 54 -8.81 2.10 8.25
C MET A 54 -9.02 1.88 6.75
N GLN A 55 -9.94 0.98 6.38
CA GLN A 55 -10.31 0.74 4.99
C GLN A 55 -11.04 1.94 4.40
N HIS A 56 -12.04 2.49 5.11
CA HIS A 56 -12.81 3.64 4.69
C HIS A 56 -11.95 4.89 4.49
N MET A 57 -10.96 5.13 5.36
CA MET A 57 -9.98 6.21 5.16
C MET A 57 -9.19 6.04 3.86
N THR A 58 -8.82 4.80 3.52
CA THR A 58 -8.06 4.50 2.30
C THR A 58 -8.93 4.67 1.05
N GLU A 59 -10.17 4.21 1.09
CA GLU A 59 -11.11 4.31 -0.03
C GLU A 59 -11.54 5.76 -0.28
N SER A 60 -11.81 6.52 0.79
CA SER A 60 -12.27 7.91 0.69
C SER A 60 -11.21 8.86 0.15
N ALA A 61 -9.93 8.58 0.41
CA ALA A 61 -8.83 9.39 -0.12
C ALA A 61 -8.39 8.98 -1.54
N GLY A 62 -8.92 7.87 -2.08
CA GLY A 62 -8.61 7.37 -3.43
C GLY A 62 -7.20 6.82 -3.56
N LEU A 63 -7.04 5.49 -3.61
CA LEU A 63 -5.76 4.87 -3.94
C LEU A 63 -5.65 4.80 -5.47
N ALA A 64 -4.58 5.37 -6.04
CA ALA A 64 -4.27 5.13 -7.45
C ALA A 64 -4.14 3.62 -7.70
N GLU A 65 -4.70 3.14 -8.80
CA GLU A 65 -4.66 1.72 -9.19
C GLU A 65 -3.62 1.49 -10.27
N LEU A 66 -2.93 0.35 -10.20
CA LEU A 66 -2.00 -0.07 -11.24
C LEU A 66 -2.76 -0.75 -12.40
N PRO A 67 -2.46 -0.39 -13.66
CA PRO A 67 -3.13 -0.99 -14.80
C PRO A 67 -2.72 -2.45 -14.99
N GLU A 68 -3.64 -3.29 -15.48
CA GLU A 68 -3.34 -4.69 -15.80
C GLU A 68 -2.29 -4.83 -16.92
N ILE A 69 -2.24 -3.84 -17.82
CA ILE A 69 -1.33 -3.79 -18.96
C ILE A 69 -0.43 -2.56 -18.81
N PRO A 70 0.85 -2.74 -18.43
CA PRO A 70 1.78 -1.63 -18.30
C PRO A 70 2.04 -0.92 -19.63
N SER A 71 1.99 0.41 -19.61
CA SER A 71 2.26 1.27 -20.75
C SER A 71 3.39 2.27 -20.51
N ASP A 72 3.45 2.79 -19.28
CA ASP A 72 4.51 3.68 -18.79
C ASP A 72 4.86 3.29 -17.34
N PRO A 73 5.75 2.29 -17.15
CA PRO A 73 6.00 1.74 -15.82
C PRO A 73 6.57 2.72 -14.81
N GLU A 74 7.33 3.71 -15.27
CA GLU A 74 7.89 4.73 -14.40
C GLU A 74 6.80 5.65 -13.86
N ARG A 75 5.95 6.17 -14.74
CA ARG A 75 4.84 7.02 -14.35
C ARG A 75 3.81 6.27 -13.50
N GLU A 76 3.37 5.10 -13.95
CA GLU A 76 2.34 4.29 -13.30
C GLU A 76 2.75 3.91 -11.86
N LEU A 77 3.98 3.41 -11.66
CA LEU A 77 4.48 3.09 -10.31
C LEU A 77 4.81 4.32 -9.48
N THR A 78 5.18 5.45 -10.09
CA THR A 78 5.40 6.70 -9.35
C THR A 78 4.08 7.21 -8.78
N GLU A 79 3.04 7.33 -9.60
CA GLU A 79 1.71 7.77 -9.19
C GLU A 79 1.12 6.84 -8.11
N TRP A 80 1.26 5.53 -8.29
CA TRP A 80 0.86 4.55 -7.29
C TRP A 80 1.62 4.70 -5.96
N SER A 81 2.95 4.86 -6.02
CA SER A 81 3.80 5.01 -4.82
C SER A 81 3.54 6.32 -4.09
N GLU A 82 3.28 7.41 -4.82
CA GLU A 82 2.90 8.71 -4.29
C GLU A 82 1.55 8.65 -3.57
N SER A 83 0.57 8.01 -4.19
CA SER A 83 -0.71 7.75 -3.55
C SER A 83 -0.49 6.92 -2.27
N PHE A 84 0.21 5.79 -2.38
CA PHE A 84 0.41 4.88 -1.24
C PHE A 84 1.13 5.53 -0.05
N ILE A 85 2.19 6.32 -0.29
CA ILE A 85 2.90 7.03 0.78
C ILE A 85 2.03 8.10 1.45
N GLN A 86 1.16 8.79 0.69
CA GLN A 86 0.20 9.75 1.25
C GLN A 86 -0.81 9.05 2.15
N HIS A 87 -1.36 7.92 1.71
CA HIS A 87 -2.29 7.10 2.52
C HIS A 87 -1.66 6.59 3.81
N LEU A 88 -0.37 6.21 3.78
CA LEU A 88 0.34 5.85 5.00
C LEU A 88 0.55 7.04 5.93
N ARG A 89 0.90 8.22 5.39
CA ARG A 89 1.09 9.44 6.19
C ARG A 89 -0.21 9.90 6.85
N LEU A 90 -1.33 9.88 6.12
CA LEU A 90 -2.66 10.21 6.65
C LEU A 90 -3.06 9.31 7.83
N ARG A 91 -2.65 8.05 7.80
CA ARG A 91 -2.98 7.05 8.85
C ARG A 91 -1.85 6.83 9.86
N SER A 92 -0.77 7.60 9.78
CA SER A 92 0.46 7.36 10.55
C SER A 92 0.22 7.34 12.06
N SER A 93 -0.67 8.19 12.59
CA SER A 93 -1.03 8.19 14.01
C SER A 93 -1.67 6.87 14.44
N ILE A 94 -2.68 6.39 13.69
CA ILE A 94 -3.35 5.11 13.97
C ILE A 94 -2.34 3.97 13.85
N ILE A 95 -1.57 3.92 12.75
CA ILE A 95 -0.56 2.88 12.51
C ILE A 95 0.44 2.81 13.67
N ARG A 96 1.03 3.94 14.08
CA ARG A 96 2.02 3.98 15.17
C ARG A 96 1.43 3.51 16.50
N LYS A 97 0.22 3.94 16.83
CA LYS A 97 -0.46 3.52 18.07
C LYS A 97 -0.80 2.03 18.05
N THR A 98 -1.39 1.55 16.96
CA THR A 98 -1.71 0.13 16.80
C THR A 98 -0.45 -0.72 16.83
N MET A 99 0.64 -0.31 16.18
CA MET A 99 1.93 -1.01 16.21
C MET A 99 2.52 -1.09 17.61
N GLY A 100 2.45 -0.01 18.39
CA GLY A 100 2.90 0.00 19.79
C GLY A 100 2.09 -0.93 20.70
N GLU A 101 0.87 -1.31 20.30
CA GLU A 101 0.02 -2.23 21.05
C GLU A 101 0.14 -3.70 20.59
N ILE A 102 0.87 -4.01 19.50
CA ILE A 102 0.94 -5.39 18.94
C ILE A 102 1.53 -6.40 19.93
N GLU A 103 2.56 -6.02 20.69
CA GLU A 103 3.21 -6.94 21.63
C GLU A 103 2.27 -7.35 22.77
N GLU A 104 1.49 -6.39 23.29
CA GLU A 104 0.47 -6.66 24.30
C GLU A 104 -0.79 -7.32 23.70
N ARG A 105 -1.05 -7.11 22.40
CA ARG A 105 -2.29 -7.49 21.71
C ARG A 105 -2.02 -7.97 20.29
N PRO A 106 -1.61 -9.24 20.10
CA PRO A 106 -1.25 -9.79 18.80
C PRO A 106 -2.36 -9.67 17.74
N GLU A 107 -3.65 -9.66 18.16
CA GLU A 107 -4.80 -9.47 17.26
C GLU A 107 -4.77 -8.15 16.48
N MET A 108 -4.03 -7.14 16.95
CA MET A 108 -3.86 -5.86 16.25
C MET A 108 -3.08 -5.98 14.94
N SER A 109 -2.22 -7.00 14.83
CA SER A 109 -1.48 -7.31 13.61
C SER A 109 -2.41 -7.56 12.43
N GLU A 110 -3.51 -8.27 12.65
CA GLU A 110 -4.50 -8.57 11.60
C GLU A 110 -5.26 -7.33 11.12
N CYS A 111 -5.51 -6.37 12.03
CA CYS A 111 -6.18 -5.12 11.68
C CYS A 111 -5.26 -4.22 10.84
N ALA A 112 -3.99 -4.13 11.22
CA ALA A 112 -2.99 -3.31 10.53
C ALA A 112 -2.58 -3.86 9.15
N SER A 113 -2.72 -5.17 8.92
CA SER A 113 -2.16 -5.87 7.74
C SER A 113 -3.08 -5.88 6.51
N SER A 114 -4.39 -5.69 6.66
CA SER A 114 -5.35 -5.80 5.54
C SER A 114 -5.04 -4.88 4.35
N VAL A 115 -4.79 -3.59 4.60
CA VAL A 115 -4.48 -2.61 3.55
C VAL A 115 -3.10 -2.84 2.92
N PRO A 116 -2.01 -3.02 3.69
CA PRO A 116 -0.71 -3.38 3.12
C PRO A 116 -0.71 -4.68 2.29
N ILE A 117 -1.48 -5.70 2.70
CA ILE A 117 -1.59 -6.96 1.95
C ILE A 117 -2.23 -6.74 0.59
N ARG A 118 -3.32 -5.95 0.52
CA ARG A 118 -3.97 -5.63 -0.76
C ARG A 118 -3.02 -4.90 -1.70
N ALA A 119 -2.35 -3.85 -1.20
CA ALA A 119 -1.39 -3.07 -1.96
C ALA A 119 -0.20 -3.92 -2.45
N SER A 120 0.33 -4.79 -1.60
CA SER A 120 1.41 -5.73 -1.96
C SER A 120 0.97 -6.70 -3.05
N ASN A 121 -0.24 -7.25 -2.97
CA ASN A 121 -0.78 -8.16 -3.98
C ASN A 121 -0.97 -7.47 -5.33
N GLU A 122 -1.46 -6.24 -5.35
CA GLU A 122 -1.61 -5.43 -6.55
C GLU A 122 -0.27 -5.13 -7.21
N LEU A 123 0.70 -4.62 -6.44
CA LEU A 123 2.06 -4.38 -6.91
C LEU A 123 2.72 -5.65 -7.44
N CYS A 124 2.56 -6.78 -6.75
CA CYS A 124 3.10 -8.05 -7.20
C CYS A 124 2.52 -8.48 -8.56
N LYS A 125 1.21 -8.31 -8.79
CA LYS A 125 0.58 -8.61 -10.09
C LYS A 125 1.13 -7.71 -11.19
N TYR A 126 1.30 -6.42 -10.91
CA TYR A 126 1.86 -5.46 -11.84
C TYR A 126 3.31 -5.79 -12.23
N LEU A 127 4.16 -6.12 -11.25
CA LEU A 127 5.54 -6.55 -11.49
C LEU A 127 5.62 -7.84 -12.33
N VAL A 128 4.70 -8.78 -12.13
CA VAL A 128 4.57 -9.98 -13.00
C VAL A 128 4.18 -9.56 -14.42
N ALA A 129 3.27 -8.61 -14.59
CA ALA A 129 2.86 -8.11 -15.90
C ALA A 129 4.03 -7.45 -16.65
N LEU A 130 4.88 -6.66 -15.98
CA LEU A 130 6.10 -6.10 -16.56
C LEU A 130 7.01 -7.18 -17.14
N GLY A 131 7.27 -8.25 -16.38
CA GLY A 131 8.09 -9.37 -16.82
C GLY A 131 7.48 -10.10 -18.02
N ARG A 132 6.17 -10.39 -17.98
CA ARG A 132 5.46 -11.08 -19.06
C ARG A 132 5.43 -10.28 -20.37
N GLN A 133 5.37 -8.96 -20.29
CA GLN A 133 5.34 -8.07 -21.46
C GLN A 133 6.72 -7.68 -21.97
N GLY A 134 7.80 -8.17 -21.33
CA GLY A 134 9.17 -7.95 -21.79
C GLY A 134 9.73 -6.57 -21.46
N TRP A 135 9.18 -5.90 -20.45
CA TRP A 135 9.72 -4.63 -19.95
C TRP A 135 11.05 -4.80 -19.20
N THR A 136 11.25 -5.96 -18.55
CA THR A 136 12.38 -6.22 -17.65
C THR A 136 13.48 -7.03 -18.33
N SER A 137 14.75 -6.67 -18.14
CA SER A 137 15.90 -7.47 -18.61
C SER A 137 16.46 -8.43 -17.56
N GLU A 138 16.25 -8.15 -16.28
CA GLU A 138 16.79 -8.95 -15.18
C GLU A 138 15.78 -9.99 -14.69
N LYS A 139 16.29 -11.09 -14.12
CA LYS A 139 15.47 -12.03 -13.36
C LYS A 139 15.29 -11.49 -11.95
N PHE A 140 14.05 -11.47 -11.47
CA PHE A 140 13.73 -11.05 -10.11
C PHE A 140 12.54 -11.86 -9.58
N GLU A 141 12.41 -11.92 -8.25
CA GLU A 141 11.24 -12.51 -7.60
C GLU A 141 10.22 -11.38 -7.30
N PRO A 142 9.01 -11.40 -7.88
CA PRO A 142 8.06 -10.30 -7.79
C PRO A 142 7.64 -9.92 -6.37
N LYS A 143 7.44 -10.90 -5.47
CA LYS A 143 7.04 -10.59 -4.09
C LYS A 143 8.15 -9.89 -3.31
N THR A 144 9.39 -10.26 -3.53
CA THR A 144 10.58 -9.67 -2.93
C THR A 144 10.78 -8.25 -3.41
N ALA A 145 10.67 -8.03 -4.73
CA ALA A 145 10.69 -6.69 -5.32
C ALA A 145 9.57 -5.79 -4.77
N ALA A 146 8.35 -6.32 -4.66
CA ALA A 146 7.22 -5.61 -4.05
C ALA A 146 7.49 -5.27 -2.58
N ALA A 147 7.98 -6.22 -1.79
CA ALA A 147 8.32 -6.04 -0.38
C ALA A 147 9.40 -4.97 -0.18
N MET A 148 10.41 -4.90 -1.04
CA MET A 148 11.45 -3.86 -0.98
C MET A 148 10.87 -2.46 -1.18
N LEU A 149 10.04 -2.26 -2.21
CA LEU A 149 9.42 -0.95 -2.47
C LEU A 149 8.44 -0.57 -1.37
N MET A 150 7.57 -1.50 -0.98
CA MET A 150 6.62 -1.31 0.13
C MET A 150 7.35 -0.96 1.43
N GLY A 151 8.45 -1.65 1.73
CA GLY A 151 9.27 -1.38 2.91
C GLY A 151 9.91 0.00 2.89
N ALA A 152 10.48 0.42 1.74
CA ALA A 152 11.06 1.76 1.59
C ALA A 152 10.00 2.87 1.78
N ILE A 153 8.83 2.71 1.14
CA ILE A 153 7.71 3.66 1.26
C ILE A 153 7.19 3.71 2.71
N PHE A 154 7.04 2.56 3.35
CA PHE A 154 6.58 2.48 4.74
C PHE A 154 7.57 3.12 5.71
N ALA A 155 8.85 2.80 5.58
CA ALA A 155 9.91 3.36 6.41
C ALA A 155 9.97 4.89 6.26
N ASP A 156 9.87 5.42 5.03
CA ASP A 156 9.78 6.86 4.80
C ASP A 156 8.55 7.48 5.49
N ALA A 157 7.36 6.93 5.22
CA ALA A 157 6.12 7.45 5.77
C ALA A 157 6.12 7.50 7.31
N MET A 158 6.70 6.48 7.96
CA MET A 158 6.72 6.38 9.41
C MET A 158 7.93 7.05 10.06
N GLY A 159 9.09 7.01 9.41
CA GLY A 159 10.37 7.33 10.02
C GLY A 159 10.94 8.70 9.67
N ARG A 160 10.49 9.33 8.58
CA ARG A 160 11.11 10.56 8.06
C ARG A 160 11.21 11.70 9.08
N ASP A 161 10.15 11.93 9.85
CA ASP A 161 10.14 13.01 10.85
C ASP A 161 10.95 12.67 12.11
N MET A 162 11.25 11.38 12.31
CA MET A 162 12.06 10.89 13.43
C MET A 162 13.55 10.82 13.09
N MET A 163 13.88 10.58 11.81
CA MET A 163 15.24 10.39 11.32
C MET A 163 15.47 11.19 10.02
N PRO A 164 15.44 12.54 10.05
CA PRO A 164 15.46 13.36 8.83
C PRO A 164 16.71 13.11 7.95
N ASP A 165 17.87 12.84 8.55
CA ASP A 165 19.12 12.60 7.84
C ASP A 165 19.15 11.27 7.06
N VAL A 166 18.29 10.31 7.44
CA VAL A 166 18.13 9.03 6.71
C VAL A 166 17.35 9.22 5.40
N TYR A 167 16.59 10.31 5.29
CA TYR A 167 15.73 10.60 4.14
C TYR A 167 16.06 11.97 3.52
N PRO A 168 17.26 12.13 2.92
CA PRO A 168 17.77 13.42 2.46
C PRO A 168 16.98 14.02 1.28
N GLN A 169 16.21 13.20 0.57
CA GLN A 169 15.41 13.64 -0.58
C GLN A 169 14.15 14.40 -0.15
N PRO A 170 13.70 15.42 -0.92
CA PRO A 170 12.44 16.10 -0.68
C PRO A 170 11.23 15.14 -0.69
N ARG A 171 10.23 15.38 0.16
CA ARG A 171 9.01 14.54 0.26
C ARG A 171 8.31 14.32 -1.08
N ALA A 172 8.26 15.36 -1.92
CA ALA A 172 7.64 15.32 -3.24
C ALA A 172 8.39 14.46 -4.26
N LYS A 173 9.65 14.10 -4.00
CA LYS A 173 10.48 13.28 -4.91
C LYS A 173 10.70 11.86 -4.39
N ALA A 174 10.38 11.59 -3.14
CA ALA A 174 10.73 10.33 -2.48
C ALA A 174 10.15 9.10 -3.19
N ALA A 175 8.84 9.11 -3.46
CA ALA A 175 8.15 8.02 -4.13
C ALA A 175 8.76 7.71 -5.50
N HIS A 176 8.93 8.74 -6.34
CA HIS A 176 9.59 8.62 -7.64
C HIS A 176 11.00 8.01 -7.52
N MET A 177 11.82 8.47 -6.57
CA MET A 177 13.17 7.95 -6.38
C MET A 177 13.20 6.47 -5.98
N TYR A 178 12.29 6.03 -5.09
CA TYR A 178 12.17 4.62 -4.73
C TYR A 178 11.73 3.76 -5.92
N THR A 179 10.75 4.24 -6.68
CA THR A 179 10.27 3.61 -7.90
C THR A 179 11.38 3.43 -8.93
N VAL A 180 12.11 4.51 -9.25
CA VAL A 180 13.19 4.47 -10.25
C VAL A 180 14.30 3.50 -9.83
N LEU A 181 14.66 3.44 -8.55
CA LEU A 181 15.65 2.48 -8.06
C LEU A 181 15.17 1.04 -8.23
N LEU A 182 13.90 0.73 -7.90
CA LEU A 182 13.33 -0.60 -8.14
C LEU A 182 13.33 -0.95 -9.64
N LEU A 183 12.83 -0.04 -10.48
CA LEU A 183 12.73 -0.23 -11.92
C LEU A 183 14.10 -0.49 -12.56
N ARG A 184 15.13 0.24 -12.11
CA ARG A 184 16.52 -0.01 -12.51
C ARG A 184 17.01 -1.38 -12.03
N ALA A 185 16.71 -1.77 -10.80
CA ALA A 185 17.14 -3.05 -10.24
C ALA A 185 16.55 -4.26 -10.98
N ILE A 186 15.33 -4.14 -11.51
CA ILE A 186 14.71 -5.20 -12.34
C ILE A 186 15.00 -5.02 -13.86
N GLY A 187 15.79 -4.02 -14.22
CA GLY A 187 16.21 -3.77 -15.60
C GLY A 187 15.08 -3.31 -16.53
N VAL A 188 14.18 -2.43 -16.07
CA VAL A 188 13.17 -1.80 -16.94
C VAL A 188 13.84 -0.88 -17.97
N GLN A 189 13.46 -1.01 -19.23
CA GLN A 189 13.98 -0.25 -20.37
C GLN A 189 12.92 0.70 -20.94
N ASN A 190 13.32 1.66 -21.78
CA ASN A 190 12.43 2.59 -22.48
C ASN A 190 11.60 1.88 -23.56
N GLY A 191 10.65 1.03 -23.15
CA GLY A 191 9.74 0.26 -23.99
C GLY A 191 9.91 -1.27 -23.86
N PRO A 192 8.86 -2.07 -24.13
CA PRO A 192 8.94 -3.52 -24.05
C PRO A 192 9.83 -4.09 -25.16
N ARG A 193 10.72 -5.04 -24.83
CA ARG A 193 11.51 -5.74 -25.84
C ARG A 193 10.57 -6.55 -26.74
N ARG A 194 10.57 -6.25 -28.05
CA ARG A 194 9.99 -7.15 -29.05
C ARG A 194 10.65 -8.53 -28.89
N MET A 195 9.86 -9.55 -28.53
CA MET A 195 10.33 -10.94 -28.54
C MET A 195 10.69 -11.31 -30.00
N THR A 196 11.94 -11.13 -30.38
CA THR A 196 12.42 -11.58 -31.68
C THR A 196 12.42 -13.11 -31.65
N ASN A 197 11.53 -13.71 -32.44
CA ASN A 197 11.37 -15.14 -32.62
C ASN A 197 12.63 -15.74 -33.30
N LYS A 198 13.74 -15.84 -32.56
CA LYS A 198 15.00 -16.48 -32.99
C LYS A 198 14.92 -17.99 -32.78
N GLN A 199 13.93 -18.66 -33.37
CA GLN A 199 13.89 -20.13 -33.43
C GLN A 199 13.55 -20.72 -34.80
N THR A 200 13.23 -19.91 -35.82
CA THR A 200 12.83 -20.46 -37.15
C THR A 200 13.99 -20.59 -38.16
N LYS A 201 15.23 -20.19 -37.84
CA LYS A 201 16.36 -20.22 -38.81
C LYS A 201 17.36 -21.38 -38.67
N ARG A 202 17.21 -22.31 -37.71
CA ARG A 202 18.11 -23.47 -37.59
C ARG A 202 17.65 -24.75 -38.31
N THR A 203 16.44 -24.78 -38.88
CA THR A 203 15.90 -25.98 -39.55
C THR A 203 16.03 -25.96 -41.08
N LYS A 204 16.63 -24.93 -41.69
CA LYS A 204 16.82 -24.83 -43.16
C LYS A 204 18.28 -25.00 -43.64
N GLN A 205 19.20 -25.45 -42.79
CA GLN A 205 20.61 -25.70 -43.16
C GLN A 205 21.05 -27.16 -43.00
N LEU A 206 20.11 -28.09 -42.80
CA LEU A 206 20.37 -29.54 -42.71
C LEU A 206 19.68 -30.34 -43.83
N SER A 207 19.21 -29.67 -44.89
CA SER A 207 18.55 -30.30 -46.04
C SER A 207 19.01 -29.75 -47.39
N ALA A 208 20.30 -29.42 -47.51
CA ALA A 208 20.98 -29.18 -48.77
C ALA A 208 22.27 -29.99 -48.83
#